data_AF-U7QWI9-F1
#
_entry.id   AF-U7QWI9-F1
#
_cell.length_a   1.000
_cell.length_b   1.000
_cell.length_c   1.000
_cell.angle_alpha   90.00
_cell.angle_beta   90.00
_cell.angle_gamma   90.00
#
_symmetry.space_group_name_H-M   'P 1'
#
loop_
_entity.id
_entity.type
_entity.pdbx_description
1 polymer ?
#
loop_
_entity_poly.entity_id
_entity_poly.type
_entity_poly.pdbx_seq_one_letter_code
_entity_poly.pdbx_strand_id
1 'polypeptide(L)' 'MARYDENDFEIGSGNVFADLNLPGAEDMKIKADLAIQIINTIEKLGLNQTEAAKRMGLSQPRISALYNGKFLNLSEKK' A
#
# COMPACT_ATOMS: atom_id res chain seq x y z
N MET A 1 30.30 12.51 -11.11
CA MET A 1 28.95 11.96 -11.37
C MET A 1 29.13 10.49 -11.72
N ALA A 2 28.60 9.55 -10.93
CA ALA A 2 28.70 8.13 -11.26
C ALA A 2 27.93 7.85 -12.57
N ARG A 3 28.54 7.13 -13.50
CA ARG A 3 27.87 6.57 -14.68
C ARG A 3 27.34 5.20 -14.24
N TYR A 4 26.02 5.06 -14.18
CA TYR A 4 25.41 3.75 -14.02
C TYR A 4 25.38 3.06 -15.38
N ASP A 5 25.74 1.78 -15.41
CA ASP A 5 25.69 0.91 -16.59
C ASP A 5 24.33 0.20 -16.71
N GLU A 6 24.01 -0.39 -17.85
CA GLU A 6 22.75 -1.12 -18.06
C GLU A 6 22.58 -2.33 -17.12
N ASN A 7 23.69 -2.82 -16.56
CA ASN A 7 23.71 -3.90 -15.55
C ASN A 7 23.44 -3.43 -14.12
N ASP A 8 23.34 -2.12 -13.86
CA ASP A 8 23.12 -1.59 -12.51
C ASP A 8 21.64 -1.59 -12.09
N PHE A 9 20.72 -2.00 -12.98
CA PHE A 9 19.28 -2.02 -12.73
C PHE A 9 18.63 -3.26 -13.31
N GLU A 10 17.66 -3.81 -12.57
CA GLU A 10 16.80 -4.88 -13.04
C GLU A 10 15.40 -4.34 -13.33
N ILE A 11 14.79 -4.82 -14.42
CA ILE A 11 13.39 -4.53 -14.73
C ILE A 11 12.52 -5.38 -13.82
N GLY A 12 11.78 -4.74 -12.92
CA GLY A 12 10.86 -5.43 -12.01
C GLY A 12 9.70 -6.11 -12.73
N SER A 13 9.18 -7.19 -12.14
CA SER A 13 8.07 -7.97 -12.68
C SER A 13 6.70 -7.27 -12.62
N GLY A 14 6.65 -6.10 -11.97
CA GLY A 14 5.39 -5.42 -11.59
C GLY A 14 4.86 -5.87 -10.23
N ASN A 15 5.50 -6.86 -9.58
CA ASN A 15 5.28 -7.22 -8.20
C ASN A 15 6.59 -7.11 -7.42
N VAL A 16 6.81 -5.96 -6.77
CA VAL A 16 8.01 -5.71 -5.96
C VAL A 16 8.20 -6.73 -4.83
N PHE A 17 7.11 -7.33 -4.33
CA PHE A 17 7.22 -8.38 -3.31
C PHE A 17 7.78 -9.68 -3.90
N ALA A 18 7.46 -9.99 -5.16
CA ALA A 18 8.02 -11.14 -5.87
C ALA A 18 9.47 -10.87 -6.28
N ASP A 19 9.78 -9.65 -6.73
CA ASP A 19 11.13 -9.23 -7.08
C ASP A 19 12.09 -9.33 -5.89
N LEU A 20 11.58 -9.06 -4.67
CA LEU A 20 12.31 -9.22 -3.41
C LEU A 20 12.23 -10.64 -2.81
N ASN A 21 11.64 -11.59 -3.53
CA ASN A 21 11.46 -12.98 -3.12
C ASN A 21 10.79 -13.15 -1.74
N LEU A 22 9.81 -12.31 -1.43
CA LEU A 22 9.08 -12.36 -0.18
C LEU A 22 8.01 -13.45 -0.19
N PRO A 23 7.82 -14.18 0.92
CA PRO A 23 6.75 -15.16 1.02
C PRO A 23 5.38 -14.49 0.91
N GLY A 24 4.48 -15.07 0.11
CA GLY A 24 3.14 -14.53 -0.09
C GLY A 24 3.09 -13.27 -0.95
N ALA A 25 4.08 -13.06 -1.83
CA ALA A 25 4.19 -11.88 -2.70
C ALA A 25 2.90 -11.53 -3.45
N GLU A 26 2.13 -12.53 -3.91
CA GLU A 26 0.88 -12.30 -4.64
C GLU A 26 -0.21 -11.70 -3.74
N ASP A 27 -0.40 -12.25 -2.54
CA ASP A 27 -1.33 -11.71 -1.55
C ASP A 27 -0.93 -10.30 -1.11
N MET A 28 0.39 -10.05 -0.97
CA MET A 28 0.91 -8.72 -0.64
C MET A 28 0.59 -7.71 -1.73
N LYS A 29 0.73 -8.09 -3.01
CA LYS A 29 0.41 -7.24 -4.16
C LYS A 29 -1.07 -6.87 -4.17
N ILE A 30 -1.95 -7.85 -4.01
CA ILE A 30 -3.40 -7.62 -3.97
C ILE A 30 -3.78 -6.64 -2.84
N LYS A 31 -3.23 -6.85 -1.64
CA LYS A 31 -3.49 -5.95 -0.49
C LYS A 31 -2.95 -4.55 -0.71
N ALA A 32 -1.75 -4.42 -1.29
CA ALA A 32 -1.15 -3.13 -1.61
C ALA A 32 -1.98 -2.36 -2.64
N ASP A 33 -2.42 -3.02 -3.72
CA ASP A 33 -3.25 -2.40 -4.75
C ASP A 33 -4.59 -1.91 -4.19
N LEU A 34 -5.22 -2.68 -3.32
CA LEU A 34 -6.43 -2.27 -2.62
C LEU A 34 -6.17 -1.06 -1.72
N ALA A 35 -5.06 -1.06 -0.97
CA ALA A 35 -4.70 0.05 -0.10
C ALA A 35 -4.50 1.35 -0.89
N ILE A 36 -3.80 1.28 -2.03
CA ILE A 36 -3.60 2.40 -2.95
C ILE A 36 -4.95 2.92 -3.47
N GLN A 37 -5.87 2.04 -3.86
CA GLN A 37 -7.20 2.44 -4.33
C GLN A 37 -8.00 3.18 -3.25
N ILE A 38 -7.95 2.70 -2.00
CA ILE A 38 -8.63 3.37 -0.87
C ILE A 38 -8.02 4.75 -0.63
N ILE A 39 -6.68 4.87 -0.56
CA ILE A 39 -5.98 6.15 -0.34
C ILE A 39 -6.33 7.14 -1.44
N ASN A 40 -6.23 6.72 -2.70
CA ASN A 40 -6.59 7.57 -3.85
C ASN A 40 -8.05 8.02 -3.80
N THR A 41 -8.95 7.18 -3.29
CA THR A 41 -10.37 7.54 -3.15
C THR A 41 -10.57 8.56 -2.03
N ILE A 42 -9.90 8.42 -0.89
CA ILE A 42 -9.93 9.38 0.22
C ILE A 42 -9.46 10.76 -0.27
N GLU A 43 -8.35 10.80 -1.02
CA GLU A 43 -7.79 12.03 -1.59
C GLU A 43 -8.72 12.68 -2.61
N LYS A 44 -9.30 11.89 -3.53
CA LYS A 44 -10.29 12.38 -4.51
C LYS A 44 -11.54 12.97 -3.84
N LEU A 45 -11.91 12.46 -2.66
CA LEU A 45 -13.03 12.96 -1.88
C LEU A 45 -12.66 14.17 -1.00
N GLY A 46 -11.39 14.58 -1.00
CA GLY A 46 -10.90 15.70 -0.18
C GLY A 46 -10.97 15.45 1.33
N LEU A 47 -10.99 14.18 1.75
CA LEU A 47 -11.15 13.82 3.16
C LEU A 47 -9.79 13.74 3.85
N ASN A 48 -9.69 14.27 5.07
CA ASN A 48 -8.56 13.94 5.94
C ASN A 48 -8.73 12.56 6.59
N GLN A 49 -7.68 12.04 7.24
CA GLN A 49 -7.70 10.70 7.82
C GLN A 49 -8.82 10.49 8.87
N THR A 50 -9.17 11.53 9.63
CA THR A 50 -10.23 11.46 10.65
C THR A 50 -11.61 11.40 10.02
N GLU A 51 -11.85 12.18 8.97
CA GLU A 51 -13.10 12.15 8.20
C GLU A 51 -13.27 10.82 7.46
N ALA A 52 -12.21 10.31 6.86
CA ALA A 52 -12.19 8.99 6.23
C ALA A 52 -12.50 7.89 7.25
N ALA A 53 -11.87 7.94 8.44
CA ALA A 53 -12.13 7.00 9.52
C ALA A 53 -13.61 7.00 9.93
N LYS A 54 -14.17 8.19 10.17
CA LYS A 54 -15.59 8.37 10.51
C LYS A 54 -16.50 7.84 9.39
N ARG A 55 -16.19 8.12 8.13
CA ARG A 55 -16.99 7.69 6.97
C ARG A 55 -16.95 6.17 6.78
N MET A 56 -15.83 5.54 7.06
CA MET A 56 -15.63 4.09 6.91
C MET A 56 -16.04 3.28 8.16
N GLY A 57 -16.44 3.93 9.26
CA GLY A 57 -16.71 3.26 10.52
C GLY A 57 -15.46 2.62 11.14
N LEU A 58 -14.28 3.18 10.87
CA LEU A 58 -12.99 2.70 11.34
C LEU A 58 -12.38 3.68 12.34
N SER A 59 -11.36 3.23 13.07
CA SER A 59 -10.56 4.13 13.91
C SER A 59 -9.55 4.89 13.05
N GLN A 60 -9.23 6.14 13.42
CA GLN A 60 -8.20 6.92 12.75
C GLN A 60 -6.83 6.21 12.73
N PRO A 61 -6.39 5.50 13.78
CA PRO A 61 -5.17 4.69 13.72
C PRO A 61 -5.18 3.61 12.62
N ARG A 62 -6.35 3.03 12.28
CA ARG A 62 -6.44 2.09 11.15
C ARG A 62 -6.23 2.78 9.80
N ILE A 63 -6.77 3.98 9.63
CA ILE A 63 -6.54 4.79 8.41
C ILE A 63 -5.08 5.22 8.35
N SER A 64 -4.49 5.67 9.45
CA SER A 64 -3.07 6.01 9.51
C SER A 64 -2.17 4.81 9.16
N ALA A 65 -2.50 3.62 9.67
CA ALA A 65 -1.77 2.38 9.33
C ALA A 65 -1.81 2.09 7.82
N LEU A 66 -2.95 2.31 7.16
CA LEU A 66 -3.09 2.15 5.71
C LEU A 66 -2.12 3.05 4.94
N TYR A 67 -2.08 4.35 5.28
CA TYR A 67 -1.15 5.32 4.67
C TYR A 67 0.33 4.97 4.89
N ASN A 68 0.64 4.31 6.01
CA ASN A 68 2.01 3.89 6.35
C ASN A 68 2.38 2.50 5.79
N GLY A 69 1.61 1.96 4.85
CA GLY A 69 1.89 0.65 4.26
C GLY A 69 1.66 -0.53 5.21
N LYS A 70 1.06 -0.31 6.38
CA LYS A 70 0.76 -1.35 7.37
C LYS A 70 -0.57 -2.05 7.06
N PHE A 71 -0.75 -2.46 5.80
CA PHE A 71 -1.98 -3.08 5.30
C PHE A 71 -2.00 -4.60 5.43
N LEU A 72 -0.86 -5.25 5.69
CA LEU A 72 -0.77 -6.72 5.76
C LEU A 72 -1.67 -7.34 6.85
N ASN A 73 -1.88 -6.60 7.94
CA ASN A 73 -2.70 -6.99 9.09
C ASN A 73 -4.11 -6.37 9.09
N LEU A 74 -4.51 -5.65 8.03
CA LEU A 74 -5.87 -5.13 7.92
C LEU A 74 -6.79 -6.28 7.50
N SER A 75 -7.40 -6.92 8.50
CA SER A 75 -8.50 -7.89 8.33
C SER A 75 -9.82 -7.26 8.78
N GLU A 76 -10.95 -7.74 8.25
CA GLU A 76 -12.29 -7.23 8.52
C GLU A 76 -12.77 -7.42 9.97
N LYS A 77 -12.07 -8.15 10.84
CA LYS A 77 -12.59 -8.43 12.19
C LYS A 77 -11.56 -8.26 13.31
N LYS A 78 -11.88 -7.36 14.23
CA LYS A 78 -11.75 -7.60 15.67
C LYS A 78 -13.01 -7.12 16.36
#